data_AF-V4PBX8-F1
#
_entry.id   AF-V4PBX8-F1
#
_cell.length_a   1.000
_cell.length_b   1.000
_cell.length_c   1.000
_cell.angle_alpha   90.00
_cell.angle_beta   90.00
_cell.angle_gamma   90.00
#
_symmetry.space_group_name_H-M   'P 1'
#
loop_
_entity.id
_entity.type
_entity.pdbx_description
1 polymer ?
#
loop_
_entity_poly.entity_id
_entity_poly.type
_entity_poly.pdbx_seq_one_letter_code
_entity_poly.pdbx_strand_id
1 'polypeptide(L)'
;MVKVLFDEFEDVTKTKLSDKRKLGRILKVILFGSYARGDWVEDRLSGCRSDYDLLIVVNSHQFTDLHEYWGKADEHFIREVTVTQNIKTPVNFIVHDLADVNDQLAKGRPTAPVQLVI
;
A
#
# COMPACT_ATOMS: atom_id res chain seq x y z
N MET A 1 -3.38 -3.47 10.91
CA MET A 1 -3.18 -3.12 9.48
C MET A 1 -2.26 -1.92 9.33
N VAL A 2 -2.72 -0.67 9.52
CA VAL A 2 -1.90 0.52 9.23
C VAL A 2 -0.55 0.54 9.95
N LYS A 3 -0.50 0.09 11.22
CA LYS A 3 0.76 -0.03 11.97
C LYS A 3 1.85 -0.85 11.26
N VAL A 4 1.49 -1.93 10.56
CA VAL A 4 2.44 -2.76 9.80
C VAL A 4 3.14 -1.93 8.71
N LEU A 5 2.39 -1.11 7.97
CA LEU A 5 2.96 -0.25 6.93
C LEU A 5 4.00 0.72 7.50
N PHE A 6 3.70 1.34 8.64
CA PHE A 6 4.60 2.31 9.26
C PHE A 6 5.84 1.63 9.84
N ASP A 7 5.65 0.54 10.59
CA ASP A 7 6.75 -0.18 11.24
C ASP A 7 7.75 -0.74 10.20
N GLU A 8 7.26 -1.45 9.19
CA GLU A 8 8.13 -2.08 8.18
C GLU A 8 8.87 -1.02 7.33
N PHE A 9 8.18 0.06 6.95
CA PHE A 9 8.80 1.15 6.21
C PHE A 9 9.85 1.90 7.04
N GLU A 10 9.56 2.13 8.32
CA GLU A 10 10.50 2.77 9.25
C GLU A 10 11.74 1.91 9.48
N ASP A 11 11.57 0.60 9.63
CA ASP A 11 12.69 -0.34 9.81
C ASP A 11 13.58 -0.41 8.56
N VAL A 12 12.98 -0.46 7.37
CA VAL A 12 13.76 -0.44 6.12
C VAL A 12 14.48 0.90 5.93
N THR A 13 13.87 2.03 6.25
CA THR A 13 14.51 3.35 6.07
C THR A 13 15.60 3.63 7.10
N LYS A 14 15.44 3.21 8.36
CA LYS A 14 16.45 3.36 9.43
C LYS A 14 17.74 2.60 9.16
N THR A 15 17.64 1.44 8.51
CA THR A 15 18.80 0.58 8.21
C THR A 15 19.65 1.09 7.05
N LYS A 16 19.20 2.12 6.31
CA LYS A 16 19.95 2.69 5.18
C LYS A 16 21.09 3.57 5.66
N LEU A 17 22.22 3.51 4.94
CA LEU A 17 23.46 4.21 5.30
C LEU A 17 23.42 5.72 5.03
N SER A 18 22.68 6.17 4.02
CA SER A 18 22.63 7.60 3.67
C SER A 18 21.52 8.35 4.40
N ASP A 19 21.82 9.55 4.87
CA ASP A 19 20.86 10.40 5.59
C ASP A 19 19.62 10.70 4.75
N LYS A 20 19.78 10.89 3.43
CA LYS A 20 18.66 11.07 2.50
C LYS A 20 17.70 9.88 2.47
N ARG A 21 18.19 8.65 2.65
CA ARG A 21 17.35 7.43 2.68
C ARG A 21 16.69 7.21 4.05
N LYS A 22 17.26 7.76 5.13
CA LYS A 22 16.65 7.75 6.48
C LYS A 22 15.48 8.72 6.64
N LEU A 23 15.36 9.71 5.75
CA LEU A 23 14.31 10.75 5.82
C LEU A 23 12.99 10.35 5.15
N GLY A 24 12.77 9.06 4.87
CA GLY A 24 11.52 8.55 4.32
C GLY A 24 10.36 8.79 5.27
N ARG A 25 9.24 9.28 4.74
CA ARG A 25 8.00 9.50 5.50
C ARG A 25 6.78 9.08 4.69
N ILE A 26 5.88 8.35 5.34
CA ILE A 26 4.50 8.19 4.90
C ILE A 26 3.77 9.49 5.22
N LEU A 27 3.22 10.14 4.20
CA LEU A 27 2.43 11.35 4.31
C LEU A 27 0.95 11.06 4.48
N LYS A 28 0.42 10.08 3.72
CA LYS A 28 -0.99 9.67 3.78
C LYS A 28 -1.13 8.17 3.52
N VAL A 29 -2.16 7.57 4.10
CA VAL A 29 -2.67 6.25 3.75
C VAL A 29 -4.16 6.43 3.47
N ILE A 30 -4.60 6.09 2.28
CA ILE A 30 -5.95 6.35 1.78
C ILE A 30 -6.56 5.02 1.36
N LEU A 31 -7.73 4.69 1.92
CA LEU A 31 -8.52 3.55 1.45
C LEU A 31 -9.27 3.95 0.17
N PHE A 32 -9.16 3.13 -0.86
CA PHE A 32 -9.96 3.23 -2.08
C PHE A 32 -10.61 1.87 -2.39
N GLY A 33 -11.15 1.72 -3.59
CA GLY A 33 -11.70 0.44 -4.02
C GLY A 33 -13.07 0.14 -3.40
N SER A 34 -13.45 -1.13 -3.37
CA SER A 34 -14.82 -1.53 -3.05
C SER A 34 -15.17 -1.29 -1.57
N TYR A 35 -14.20 -1.46 -0.68
CA TYR A 35 -14.38 -1.13 0.73
C TYR A 35 -14.61 0.37 0.97
N ALA A 36 -13.97 1.26 0.20
CA ALA A 36 -14.23 2.70 0.29
C ALA A 36 -15.61 3.10 -0.27
N ARG A 37 -16.08 2.40 -1.31
CA ARG A 37 -17.39 2.67 -1.93
C ARG A 37 -18.57 2.00 -1.22
N GLY A 38 -18.31 1.00 -0.38
CA GLY A 38 -19.33 0.23 0.33
C GLY A 38 -19.97 -0.88 -0.51
N ASP A 39 -19.44 -1.17 -1.70
CA ASP A 39 -19.88 -2.24 -2.61
C ASP A 39 -18.95 -3.47 -2.56
N TRP A 40 -18.24 -3.65 -1.44
CA TRP A 40 -17.36 -4.80 -1.22
C TRP A 40 -18.16 -6.10 -1.11
N VAL A 41 -17.53 -7.19 -1.55
CA VAL A 41 -18.12 -8.54 -1.59
C VAL A 41 -17.31 -9.48 -0.72
N GLU A 42 -17.99 -10.33 0.04
CA GLU A 42 -17.40 -11.48 0.73
C GLU A 42 -18.29 -12.70 0.46
N ASP A 43 -18.03 -13.39 -0.65
CA ASP A 43 -18.76 -14.59 -1.03
C ASP A 43 -17.93 -15.84 -0.70
N ARG A 44 -18.38 -16.55 0.35
CA ARG A 44 -17.73 -17.79 0.80
C ARG A 44 -17.99 -18.97 -0.13
N LEU A 45 -19.02 -18.92 -0.96
CA LEU A 45 -19.38 -20.01 -1.86
C LEU A 45 -18.51 -19.99 -3.11
N SER A 46 -18.30 -18.82 -3.72
CA SER A 46 -17.38 -18.68 -4.85
C SER A 46 -15.91 -18.54 -4.44
N GLY A 47 -15.65 -18.18 -3.17
CA GLY A 47 -14.31 -17.82 -2.69
C GLY A 47 -13.88 -16.42 -3.12
N CYS A 48 -14.76 -15.65 -3.77
CA CYS A 48 -14.49 -14.27 -4.16
C CYS A 48 -14.65 -13.34 -2.95
N ARG A 49 -13.56 -12.67 -2.59
CA ARG A 49 -13.53 -11.68 -1.52
C ARG A 49 -12.83 -10.42 -2.01
N SER A 50 -13.39 -9.26 -1.70
CA SER A 50 -12.72 -7.97 -1.91
C SER A 50 -11.52 -7.81 -0.97
N ASP A 51 -10.51 -7.09 -1.44
CA ASP A 51 -9.34 -6.73 -0.65
C ASP A 51 -9.47 -5.29 -0.13
N TYR A 52 -8.69 -4.94 0.90
CA TYR A 52 -8.46 -3.54 1.25
C TYR A 52 -7.44 -2.93 0.29
N ASP A 53 -7.92 -2.12 -0.65
CA ASP A 53 -7.07 -1.38 -1.58
C ASP A 53 -6.58 -0.05 -0.96
N LEU A 54 -5.28 0.09 -0.76
CA LEU A 54 -4.66 1.25 -0.11
C LEU A 54 -3.75 2.04 -1.06
N LEU A 55 -3.93 3.36 -1.09
CA LEU A 55 -2.98 4.30 -1.69
C LEU A 55 -2.11 4.88 -0.58
N ILE A 56 -0.81 4.62 -0.67
CA ILE A 56 0.18 5.16 0.24
C ILE A 56 0.88 6.33 -0.45
N VAL A 57 0.88 7.49 0.20
CA VAL A 57 1.57 8.68 -0.30
C VAL A 57 2.84 8.92 0.50
N VAL A 58 3.98 8.95 -0.17
CA VAL A 58 5.31 9.19 0.45
C VAL A 58 5.86 10.58 0.12
N ASN A 59 6.84 11.01 0.90
CA ASN A 59 7.44 12.34 0.77
C ASN A 59 8.42 12.51 -0.40
N SER A 60 8.81 11.45 -1.10
CA SER A 60 9.73 11.51 -2.24
C SER A 60 9.62 10.27 -3.12
N HIS A 61 9.74 10.45 -4.44
CA HIS A 61 9.68 9.39 -5.45
C HIS A 61 10.59 8.19 -5.15
N GLN A 62 11.78 8.41 -4.56
CA GLN A 62 12.68 7.30 -4.26
C GLN A 62 12.05 6.23 -3.33
N PHE A 63 11.05 6.60 -2.52
CA PHE A 63 10.39 5.70 -1.58
C PHE A 63 9.17 4.99 -2.18
N THR A 64 8.90 5.17 -3.48
CA THR A 64 7.85 4.44 -4.19
C THR A 64 8.32 3.08 -4.72
N ASP A 65 9.61 2.76 -4.60
CA ASP A 65 10.15 1.46 -5.00
C ASP A 65 9.63 0.35 -4.07
N LEU A 66 8.73 -0.47 -4.61
CA LEU A 66 8.06 -1.55 -3.88
C LEU A 66 9.04 -2.61 -3.39
N HIS A 67 10.01 -2.98 -4.22
CA HIS A 67 10.98 -4.01 -3.87
C HIS A 67 11.97 -3.51 -2.80
N GLU A 68 12.43 -2.26 -2.91
CA GLU A 68 13.40 -1.71 -1.95
C GLU A 68 12.77 -1.39 -0.58
N TYR A 69 11.54 -0.87 -0.53
CA TYR A 69 10.97 -0.30 0.70
C TYR A 69 9.73 -1.02 1.24
N TRP A 70 8.99 -1.78 0.42
CA TRP A 70 7.67 -2.26 0.79
C TRP A 70 7.50 -3.78 0.78
N GLY A 71 8.47 -4.53 0.23
CA GLY A 71 8.41 -5.99 0.16
C GLY A 71 8.15 -6.66 1.52
N LYS A 72 8.77 -6.17 2.59
CA LYS A 72 8.52 -6.70 3.94
C LYS A 72 7.09 -6.47 4.42
N ALA A 73 6.50 -5.31 4.10
CA ALA A 73 5.11 -5.02 4.46
C ALA A 73 4.15 -5.94 3.71
N ASP A 74 4.41 -6.20 2.43
CA ASP A 74 3.64 -7.13 1.60
C ASP A 74 3.70 -8.56 2.18
N GLU A 75 4.91 -9.07 2.45
CA GLU A 75 5.11 -10.38 3.09
C GLU A 75 4.43 -10.48 4.46
N HIS A 76 4.48 -9.41 5.26
CA HIS A 76 3.82 -9.35 6.56
C HIS A 76 2.31 -9.46 6.39
N PHE A 77 1.68 -8.75 5.46
CA PHE A 77 0.24 -8.86 5.22
C PHE A 77 -0.17 -10.25 4.73
N ILE A 78 0.59 -10.84 3.81
CA ILE A 78 0.37 -12.23 3.37
C ILE A 78 0.38 -13.17 4.57
N ARG A 79 1.36 -13.03 5.47
CA ARG A 79 1.44 -13.85 6.70
C ARG A 79 0.26 -13.62 7.64
N GLU A 80 -0.19 -12.39 7.83
CA GLU A 80 -1.32 -12.10 8.73
C GLU A 80 -2.65 -12.67 8.23
N VAL A 81 -2.79 -12.80 6.91
CA VAL A 81 -3.98 -13.36 6.26
C VAL A 81 -3.93 -14.89 6.22
N THR A 82 -2.77 -15.45 5.86
CA THR A 82 -2.65 -16.89 5.56
C THR A 82 -2.22 -17.73 6.76
N VAL A 83 -1.48 -17.16 7.71
CA VAL A 83 -0.87 -17.90 8.83
C VAL A 83 -1.51 -17.54 10.15
N THR A 84 -1.46 -16.26 10.55
CA THR A 84 -1.94 -15.85 11.89
C THR A 84 -3.44 -15.63 11.93
N GLN A 85 -4.08 -15.39 10.77
CA GLN A 85 -5.50 -15.05 10.62
C GLN A 85 -5.95 -13.83 11.45
N ASN A 86 -5.02 -12.98 11.90
CA ASN A 86 -5.37 -11.74 12.61
C ASN A 86 -5.98 -10.71 11.66
N ILE A 87 -5.71 -10.83 10.36
CA ILE A 87 -6.33 -10.04 9.30
C ILE A 87 -7.19 -10.98 8.45
N LYS A 88 -8.49 -10.73 8.38
CA LYS A 88 -9.43 -11.57 7.63
C LYS A 88 -9.48 -11.20 6.15
N THR A 89 -9.36 -9.91 5.84
CA THR A 89 -9.46 -9.36 4.49
C THR A 89 -8.06 -9.09 3.95
N PRO A 90 -7.68 -9.61 2.77
CA PRO A 90 -6.37 -9.32 2.20
C PRO A 90 -6.15 -7.82 1.98
N VAL A 91 -4.90 -7.39 1.93
CA VAL A 91 -4.52 -5.99 1.78
C VAL A 91 -3.70 -5.87 0.51
N ASN A 92 -4.14 -5.01 -0.40
CA ASN A 92 -3.40 -4.64 -1.60
C ASN A 92 -3.05 -3.15 -1.51
N PHE A 93 -1.85 -2.76 -1.91
CA PHE A 93 -1.46 -1.36 -1.83
C PHE A 93 -0.59 -0.91 -3.01
N ILE A 94 -0.77 0.36 -3.37
CA ILE A 94 0.07 1.08 -4.32
C ILE A 94 0.72 2.27 -3.61
N VAL A 95 1.90 2.67 -4.09
CA VAL A 95 2.70 3.72 -3.46
C VAL A 95 3.05 4.79 -4.48
N HIS A 96 2.72 6.03 -4.17
CA HIS A 96 3.02 7.19 -4.99
C HIS A 96 3.63 8.30 -4.13
N ASP A 97 4.38 9.21 -4.73
CA ASP A 97 4.74 10.45 -4.04
C ASP A 97 3.65 11.52 -4.22
N LEU A 98 3.76 12.60 -3.46
CA LEU A 98 2.75 13.66 -3.51
C LEU A 98 2.66 14.34 -4.89
N ALA A 99 3.78 14.43 -5.61
CA ALA A 99 3.82 15.09 -6.91
C ALA A 99 3.02 14.27 -7.94
N ASP A 100 3.23 12.96 -7.97
CA ASP A 100 2.53 12.05 -8.87
C ASP A 100 1.02 12.01 -8.57
N VAL A 101 0.63 11.95 -7.30
CA VAL A 101 -0.80 12.02 -6.92
C VAL A 101 -1.44 13.30 -7.43
N ASN A 102 -0.78 14.45 -7.26
CA ASN A 102 -1.31 15.74 -7.73
C ASN A 102 -1.41 15.79 -9.27
N ASP A 103 -0.43 15.25 -9.99
CA ASP A 103 -0.44 15.19 -11.45
C ASP A 103 -1.56 14.29 -11.99
N GLN A 104 -1.77 13.12 -11.39
CA GLN A 104 -2.87 12.22 -11.74
C GLN A 104 -4.23 12.89 -11.51
N LEU A 105 -4.41 13.57 -10.38
CA LEU A 105 -5.63 14.32 -10.08
C LEU A 105 -5.87 15.47 -11.06
N ALA A 106 -4.82 16.23 -11.41
CA ALA A 106 -4.93 17.32 -12.40
C ALA A 106 -5.34 16.82 -13.79
N LYS A 107 -4.95 15.59 -14.14
CA LYS A 107 -5.32 14.92 -15.40
C LYS A 107 -6.70 14.24 -15.36
N GLY A 108 -7.42 14.34 -14.23
CA GLY A 108 -8.72 13.69 -14.04
C GLY A 108 -8.64 12.16 -14.00
N ARG A 109 -7.46 11.59 -13.75
CA ARG A 109 -7.30 10.14 -13.65
C ARG A 109 -7.65 9.68 -12.23
N PRO A 110 -8.41 8.59 -12.07
CA PRO A 110 -8.57 7.97 -10.77
C PRO A 110 -7.21 7.47 -10.28
N THR A 111 -6.91 7.69 -9.01
CA THR A 111 -5.60 7.45 -8.40
C THR A 111 -5.24 5.96 -8.22
N ALA A 112 -5.96 5.02 -8.87
CA ALA A 112 -5.66 3.58 -8.91
C ALA A 112 -6.51 2.79 -9.96
N PRO A 113 -6.01 1.70 -10.57
CA PRO A 113 -4.76 1.63 -11.33
C PRO A 113 -4.97 1.23 -12.81
N VAL A 114 -4.00 1.54 -13.67
CA VAL A 114 -3.60 0.64 -14.76
C VAL A 114 -2.19 0.17 -14.41
N GLN A 115 -2.09 -0.84 -13.56
CA GLN A 115 -0.87 -1.63 -13.42
C GLN A 115 -1.11 -2.90 -14.25
N LEU A 116 -0.62 -2.89 -15.48
CA LEU A 116 -0.47 -4.11 -16.27
C LEU A 116 0.74 -4.85 -15.71
N VAL A 117 0.52 -5.86 -14.89
CA VAL A 117 1.54 -6.88 -14.63
C VAL A 117 1.44 -7.85 -15.80
N ILE A 118 2.45 -7.84 -16.67
CA ILE A 118 2.75 -8.94 -17.61
C ILE A 118 3.60 -9.97 -16.89
#